data_AF-A0A537DD73-F1
#
_entry.id   AF-A0A537DD73-F1
#
_cell.length_a   1.000
_cell.length_b   1.000
_cell.length_c   1.000
_cell.angle_alpha   90.00
_cell.angle_beta   90.00
_cell.angle_gamma   90.00
#
_symmetry.space_group_name_H-M   'P 1'
#
loop_
_entity.id
_entity.type
_entity.pdbx_description
1 polymer ?
#
loop_
_entity_poly.entity_id
_entity_poly.type
_entity_poly.pdbx_seq_one_letter_code
_entity_poly.pdbx_strand_id
1 'polypeptide(L)'
;MRPRTDIVIPVSWLLLPLASYLLWAVFAVAWWVAGAGVETSNLTLVVSGLGIVGLAASAAASYVVFRLVNRANLHSSRSRALLWNAISGLESRVGTAGQGALLPLSSAEENLYRLFHGDRESSAVLWALLASIPAIGWIFLVAALWFLSRHLAKHNRLEGLVLEDVDRTMRGAGLQGITVKHSPVGARDVLGIAVVVVSLVELLSVFLLGLAGGLVLIYLTVGASSLIWLDLSIRDPTFHFSSHSQFEPEILRSLPDATVGGGSIGAA
;
A
#
# COMPACT_ATOMS: atom_id res chain seq x y z
N MET A 1 24.81 7.04 -4.41
CA MET A 1 23.77 6.04 -4.75
C MET A 1 22.76 6.68 -5.72
N ARG A 2 22.23 5.97 -6.72
CA ARG A 2 21.18 6.51 -7.61
C ARG A 2 19.92 6.79 -6.79
N PRO A 3 19.22 7.92 -6.98
CA PRO A 3 17.92 8.14 -6.38
C PRO A 3 16.92 7.15 -7.02
N ARG A 4 16.61 6.06 -6.32
CA ARG A 4 15.48 5.20 -6.68
C ARG A 4 14.23 5.87 -6.16
N THR A 5 13.56 6.63 -7.01
CA THR A 5 12.24 7.20 -6.71
C THR A 5 11.20 6.09 -6.66
N ASP A 6 10.18 6.24 -5.81
CA ASP A 6 9.09 5.27 -5.74
C ASP A 6 8.34 5.19 -7.07
N ILE A 7 7.90 3.98 -7.40
CA ILE A 7 7.18 3.71 -8.64
C ILE A 7 5.81 4.41 -8.57
N VAL A 8 5.54 5.35 -9.47
CA VAL A 8 4.21 5.94 -9.63
C VAL A 8 3.36 4.99 -10.49
N ILE A 9 2.17 4.65 -9.99
CA ILE A 9 1.19 3.85 -10.73
C ILE A 9 0.18 4.83 -11.32
N PRO A 10 -0.01 4.88 -12.64
CA PRO A 10 -0.95 5.82 -13.22
C PRO A 10 -2.38 5.37 -12.97
N VAL A 11 -3.28 6.33 -12.74
CA VAL A 11 -4.69 6.08 -12.43
C VAL A 11 -5.40 5.30 -13.55
N SER A 12 -4.92 5.39 -14.80
CA SER A 12 -5.44 4.60 -15.93
C SER A 12 -5.37 3.08 -15.71
N TRP A 13 -4.52 2.60 -14.79
CA TRP A 13 -4.47 1.18 -14.43
C TRP A 13 -5.73 0.71 -13.71
N LEU A 14 -6.57 1.63 -13.21
CA LEU A 14 -7.90 1.33 -12.68
C LEU A 14 -8.85 0.76 -13.74
N LEU A 15 -8.56 0.97 -15.03
CA LEU A 15 -9.32 0.36 -16.12
C LEU A 15 -9.25 -1.17 -16.11
N LEU A 16 -8.16 -1.75 -15.60
CA LEU A 16 -7.99 -3.22 -15.52
C LEU A 16 -8.95 -3.86 -14.51
N PRO A 17 -8.97 -3.47 -13.21
CA PRO A 17 -9.95 -3.97 -12.26
C PRO A 17 -11.38 -3.57 -12.63
N LEU A 18 -11.61 -2.38 -13.23
CA LEU A 18 -12.92 -2.01 -13.74
C LEU A 18 -13.41 -2.96 -14.84
N ALA A 19 -12.55 -3.31 -15.81
CA ALA A 19 -12.90 -4.27 -16.85
C ALA A 19 -13.20 -5.66 -16.26
N SER A 20 -12.39 -6.13 -15.31
CA SER A 20 -12.64 -7.38 -14.58
C SER A 20 -14.00 -7.36 -13.87
N TYR A 21 -14.32 -6.26 -13.18
CA TYR A 21 -15.59 -6.07 -12.48
C TYR A 21 -16.78 -6.16 -13.44
N LEU A 22 -16.74 -5.40 -14.54
CA LEU A 22 -17.83 -5.39 -15.52
C LEU A 22 -17.99 -6.75 -16.22
N LEU A 23 -16.89 -7.44 -16.54
CA LEU A 23 -16.94 -8.76 -17.16
C LEU A 23 -17.59 -9.80 -16.25
N TRP A 24 -17.25 -9.82 -14.96
CA TRP A 24 -17.87 -10.74 -14.01
C TRP A 24 -19.32 -10.39 -13.71
N ALA A 25 -19.69 -9.09 -13.70
CA ALA A 25 -21.09 -8.67 -13.61
C ALA A 25 -21.91 -9.20 -14.80
N VAL A 26 -21.42 -9.00 -16.02
CA VAL A 26 -22.08 -9.48 -17.25
C VAL A 26 -22.12 -11.01 -17.29
N PHE A 27 -21.04 -11.68 -16.87
CA PHE A 27 -21.00 -13.13 -16.76
C PHE A 27 -22.07 -13.65 -15.79
N ALA A 28 -22.19 -13.05 -14.60
CA ALA A 28 -23.17 -13.48 -13.60
C ALA A 28 -24.62 -13.35 -14.12
N VAL A 29 -24.94 -12.24 -14.80
CA VAL A 29 -26.25 -12.03 -15.42
C VAL A 29 -26.49 -13.04 -16.55
N ALA A 30 -25.52 -13.24 -17.44
CA ALA A 30 -25.65 -14.18 -18.56
C ALA A 30 -25.80 -15.64 -18.06
N TRP A 31 -25.04 -16.02 -17.04
CA TRP A 31 -25.15 -17.33 -16.38
C TRP A 31 -26.53 -17.55 -15.76
N TRP A 32 -27.06 -16.52 -15.08
CA TRP A 32 -28.40 -16.57 -14.49
C TRP A 32 -29.50 -16.75 -15.55
N VAL A 33 -29.43 -15.97 -16.64
CA VAL A 33 -30.38 -16.07 -17.77
C VAL A 33 -30.30 -17.46 -18.43
N ALA A 34 -29.11 -18.02 -18.57
CA ALA A 34 -28.90 -19.38 -19.09
C ALA A 34 -29.62 -20.42 -18.22
N GLY A 35 -29.41 -20.35 -16.91
CA GLY A 35 -29.99 -21.28 -15.94
C GLY A 35 -31.51 -21.17 -15.82
N ALA A 36 -32.07 -20.00 -16.11
CA ALA A 36 -33.53 -19.78 -16.11
C ALA A 36 -34.26 -20.42 -17.31
N GLY A 37 -33.54 -21.10 -18.22
CA GLY A 37 -34.15 -21.81 -19.35
C GLY A 37 -34.61 -20.92 -20.49
N VAL A 38 -34.07 -19.69 -20.59
CA VAL A 38 -34.31 -18.81 -21.73
C VAL A 38 -33.60 -19.38 -22.96
N GLU A 39 -34.33 -20.13 -23.79
CA GLU A 39 -33.80 -20.81 -24.97
C GLU A 39 -33.14 -19.83 -25.94
N THR A 40 -31.82 -19.83 -25.93
CA THR A 40 -30.98 -19.08 -26.84
C THR A 40 -29.83 -19.99 -27.22
N SER A 41 -29.85 -20.51 -28.45
CA SER A 41 -28.94 -21.54 -28.97
C SER A 41 -27.45 -21.18 -28.91
N ASN A 42 -27.11 -19.91 -28.61
CA ASN A 42 -25.74 -19.40 -28.53
C ASN A 42 -25.30 -18.99 -27.12
N LEU A 43 -26.17 -19.05 -26.09
CA LEU A 43 -25.88 -18.46 -24.79
C LEU A 43 -24.77 -19.20 -24.04
N THR A 44 -24.70 -20.53 -24.17
CA THR A 44 -23.63 -21.34 -23.56
C THR A 44 -22.25 -20.90 -24.05
N LEU A 45 -22.09 -20.70 -25.36
CA LEU A 45 -20.82 -20.26 -25.96
C LEU A 45 -20.44 -18.85 -25.50
N VAL A 46 -21.43 -17.95 -25.41
CA VAL A 46 -21.24 -16.58 -24.89
C VAL A 46 -20.79 -16.62 -23.42
N VAL A 47 -21.46 -17.40 -22.58
CA VAL A 47 -21.14 -17.53 -21.15
C VAL A 47 -19.73 -18.12 -20.95
N SER A 48 -19.37 -19.17 -21.70
CA SER A 48 -18.01 -19.73 -21.67
C SER A 48 -16.96 -18.73 -22.12
N GLY A 49 -17.23 -17.98 -23.20
CA GLY A 49 -16.34 -16.92 -23.67
C GLY A 49 -16.14 -15.81 -22.63
N LEU A 50 -17.22 -15.33 -22.02
CA LEU A 50 -17.17 -14.35 -20.93
C LEU A 50 -16.37 -14.85 -19.73
N GLY A 51 -16.49 -16.12 -19.37
CA GLY A 51 -15.71 -16.73 -18.30
C GLY A 51 -14.20 -16.70 -18.57
N ILE A 52 -13.77 -17.08 -19.77
CA ILE A 52 -12.35 -17.06 -20.16
C ILE A 52 -11.80 -15.62 -20.15
N VAL A 53 -12.55 -14.67 -20.74
CA VAL A 53 -12.14 -13.27 -20.78
C VAL A 53 -12.14 -12.66 -19.36
N GLY A 54 -13.11 -13.04 -18.52
CA GLY A 54 -13.18 -12.65 -17.11
C GLY A 54 -11.97 -13.13 -16.29
N LEU A 55 -11.52 -14.36 -16.51
CA LEU A 55 -10.30 -14.89 -15.89
C LEU A 55 -9.05 -14.10 -16.29
N ALA A 56 -8.88 -13.81 -17.57
CA ALA A 56 -7.78 -12.99 -18.06
C ALA A 56 -7.82 -11.58 -17.45
N ALA A 57 -9.00 -10.97 -17.38
CA ALA A 57 -9.19 -9.67 -16.77
C ALA A 57 -8.90 -9.68 -15.25
N SER A 58 -9.24 -10.76 -14.54
CA SER A 58 -8.90 -10.92 -13.12
C SER A 58 -7.40 -11.06 -12.88
N ALA A 59 -6.67 -11.73 -13.76
CA ALA A 59 -5.21 -11.76 -13.71
C ALA A 59 -4.59 -10.37 -13.94
N ALA A 60 -5.16 -9.60 -14.87
CA ALA A 60 -4.72 -8.21 -15.09
C ALA A 60 -5.03 -7.31 -13.89
N ALA A 61 -6.21 -7.46 -13.28
CA ALA A 61 -6.62 -6.73 -12.08
C ALA A 61 -5.74 -7.09 -10.87
N SER A 62 -5.44 -8.38 -10.66
CA SER A 62 -4.58 -8.82 -9.56
C SER A 62 -3.14 -8.33 -9.70
N TYR A 63 -2.66 -8.13 -10.93
CA TYR A 63 -1.36 -7.51 -11.15
C TYR A 63 -1.31 -6.05 -10.64
N VAL A 64 -2.43 -5.32 -10.68
CA VAL A 64 -2.52 -3.98 -10.04
C VAL A 64 -2.35 -4.10 -8.53
N VAL A 65 -2.99 -5.08 -7.90
CA VAL A 65 -2.84 -5.37 -6.45
C VAL A 65 -1.40 -5.70 -6.11
N PHE A 66 -0.77 -6.60 -6.88
CA PHE A 66 0.65 -6.92 -6.74
C PHE A 66 1.51 -5.66 -6.75
N ARG A 67 1.30 -4.78 -7.74
CA ARG A 67 2.07 -3.54 -7.89
C ARG A 67 1.88 -2.59 -6.72
N LEU A 68 0.67 -2.46 -6.20
CA LEU A 68 0.36 -1.60 -5.05
C LEU A 68 1.05 -2.08 -3.78
N VAL A 69 0.93 -3.37 -3.46
CA VAL A 69 1.55 -3.95 -2.26
C VAL A 69 3.08 -3.96 -2.39
N ASN A 70 3.61 -4.37 -3.54
CA ASN A 70 5.04 -4.40 -3.78
C ASN A 70 5.66 -2.99 -3.69
N ARG A 71 4.97 -1.97 -4.22
CA ARG A 71 5.40 -0.57 -4.10
C ARG A 71 5.50 -0.14 -2.63
N ALA A 72 4.49 -0.44 -1.82
CA ALA A 72 4.50 -0.07 -0.41
C ALA A 72 5.64 -0.78 0.36
N ASN A 73 5.88 -2.06 0.08
CA ASN A 73 7.00 -2.81 0.68
C ASN A 73 8.36 -2.20 0.30
N LEU A 74 8.56 -1.90 -0.99
CA LEU A 74 9.81 -1.29 -1.47
C LEU A 74 10.05 0.08 -0.85
N HIS A 75 9.00 0.89 -0.75
CA HIS A 75 9.07 2.19 -0.09
C HIS A 75 9.45 2.05 1.39
N SER A 76 8.73 1.22 2.16
CA SER A 76 9.02 0.98 3.58
C SER A 76 10.43 0.42 3.83
N SER A 77 10.94 -0.43 2.93
CA SER A 77 12.33 -0.93 3.00
C SER A 77 13.35 0.19 2.77
N ARG A 78 13.11 1.06 1.78
CA ARG A 78 14.00 2.18 1.48
C ARG A 78 14.02 3.21 2.61
N SER A 79 12.85 3.62 3.09
CA SER A 79 12.75 4.62 4.17
C SER A 79 13.44 4.12 5.44
N ARG A 80 13.21 2.85 5.82
CA ARG A 80 13.93 2.19 6.93
C ARG A 80 15.44 2.26 6.78
N ALA A 81 15.97 1.91 5.61
CA ALA A 81 17.41 1.94 5.36
C ALA A 81 17.98 3.36 5.44
N LEU A 82 17.25 4.36 4.94
CA LEU A 82 17.65 5.76 5.01
C LEU A 82 17.66 6.28 6.46
N LEU A 83 16.60 6.01 7.22
CA LEU A 83 16.49 6.42 8.62
C LEU A 83 17.54 5.72 9.50
N TRP A 84 17.79 4.44 9.25
CA TRP A 84 18.88 3.70 9.90
C TRP A 84 20.22 4.39 9.69
N ASN A 85 20.58 4.68 8.44
CA ASN A 85 21.84 5.36 8.13
C ASN A 85 21.90 6.77 8.75
N ALA A 86 20.78 7.48 8.79
CA ALA A 86 20.71 8.81 9.42
C ALA A 86 20.97 8.75 10.92
N ILE A 87 20.30 7.85 11.63
CA ILE A 87 20.45 7.68 13.07
C ILE A 87 21.87 7.19 13.41
N SER A 88 22.39 6.19 12.71
CA SER A 88 23.77 5.72 12.93
C SER A 88 24.81 6.81 12.65
N GLY A 89 24.58 7.66 11.63
CA GLY A 89 25.42 8.81 11.36
C GLY A 89 25.41 9.84 12.50
N LEU A 90 24.24 10.09 13.10
CA LEU A 90 24.09 11.01 14.23
C LEU A 90 24.67 10.44 15.52
N GLU A 91 24.47 9.16 15.81
CA GLU A 91 25.05 8.46 16.97
C GLU A 91 26.57 8.65 17.02
N SER A 92 27.25 8.48 15.88
CA SER A 92 28.71 8.67 15.76
C SER A 92 29.18 10.10 16.10
N ARG A 93 28.29 11.11 16.02
CA ARG A 93 28.59 12.53 16.24
C ARG A 93 28.17 12.99 17.63
N VAL A 94 27.04 12.51 18.13
CA VAL A 94 26.48 12.92 19.42
C VAL A 94 27.38 12.53 20.59
N GLY A 95 28.25 11.52 20.45
CA GLY A 95 29.31 11.25 21.42
C GLY A 95 30.23 12.46 21.72
N THR A 96 30.24 13.48 20.86
CA THR A 96 30.98 14.75 21.02
C THR A 96 30.10 15.98 21.22
N ALA A 97 28.79 15.87 21.01
CA ALA A 97 27.85 16.99 21.03
C ALA A 97 26.90 16.89 22.24
N GLY A 98 26.63 18.02 22.89
CA GLY A 98 26.07 18.10 24.24
C GLY A 98 24.79 17.30 24.52
N GLN A 99 24.48 17.17 25.82
CA GLN A 99 23.36 16.39 26.38
C GLN A 99 21.98 16.64 25.72
N GLY A 100 21.77 17.80 25.09
CA GLY A 100 20.53 18.15 24.40
C GLY A 100 20.19 17.29 23.18
N ALA A 101 21.16 16.57 22.60
CA ALA A 101 20.93 15.69 21.45
C ALA A 101 20.63 14.21 21.84
N LEU A 102 20.91 13.81 23.09
CA LEU A 102 20.81 12.40 23.52
C LEU A 102 19.37 11.91 23.64
N LEU A 103 18.48 12.71 24.23
CA LEU A 103 17.07 12.36 24.37
C LEU A 103 16.33 12.21 23.03
N PRO A 104 16.44 13.16 22.08
CA PRO A 104 15.81 12.97 20.79
C PRO A 104 16.46 11.83 19.99
N LEU A 105 17.77 11.58 20.13
CA LEU A 105 18.42 10.45 19.47
C LEU A 105 17.88 9.10 19.97
N SER A 106 17.77 8.92 21.29
CA SER A 106 17.24 7.66 21.85
C SER A 106 15.76 7.46 21.50
N SER A 107 14.96 8.53 21.42
CA SER A 107 13.59 8.48 20.91
C SER A 107 13.54 8.09 19.43
N ALA A 108 14.46 8.64 18.61
CA ALA A 108 14.56 8.30 17.20
C ALA A 108 14.90 6.81 16.98
N GLU A 109 15.84 6.27 17.77
CA GLU A 109 16.20 4.84 17.78
C GLU A 109 15.03 3.95 18.18
N GLU A 110 14.31 4.30 19.25
CA GLU A 110 13.14 3.53 19.69
C GLU A 110 12.05 3.53 18.62
N ASN A 111 11.74 4.70 18.05
CA ASN A 111 10.74 4.83 17.00
C ASN A 111 11.16 4.10 15.71
N LEU A 112 12.47 4.10 15.37
CA LEU A 112 13.01 3.32 14.27
C LEU A 112 12.85 1.82 14.53
N TYR A 113 13.16 1.36 15.73
CA TYR A 113 12.96 -0.04 16.13
C TYR A 113 11.49 -0.46 15.99
N ARG A 114 10.55 0.40 16.44
CA ARG A 114 9.10 0.20 16.25
C ARG A 114 8.70 0.15 14.78
N LEU A 115 9.37 0.91 13.92
CA LEU A 115 9.13 0.94 12.48
C LEU A 115 9.63 -0.36 11.81
N PHE A 116 10.80 -0.87 12.19
CA PHE A 116 11.30 -2.17 11.71
C PHE A 116 10.46 -3.37 12.17
N HIS A 117 9.98 -3.37 13.41
CA HIS A 117 9.22 -4.49 13.97
C HIS A 117 7.72 -4.39 13.70
N GLY A 118 7.23 -3.16 13.48
CA GLY A 118 5.83 -2.86 13.23
C GLY A 118 5.38 -3.16 11.80
N ASP A 119 6.31 -3.24 10.85
CA ASP A 119 6.07 -3.40 9.42
C ASP A 119 6.60 -4.76 8.94
N ARG A 120 5.77 -5.81 9.04
CA ARG A 120 6.07 -7.07 8.34
C ARG A 120 5.79 -6.89 6.85
N GLU A 121 6.79 -7.15 6.02
CA GLU A 121 6.65 -7.12 4.57
C GLU A 121 5.55 -8.08 4.14
N SER A 122 4.53 -7.54 3.48
CA SER A 122 3.38 -8.33 3.03
C SER A 122 3.74 -9.08 1.75
N SER A 123 3.34 -10.34 1.61
CA SER A 123 3.55 -11.07 0.35
C SER A 123 2.64 -10.49 -0.74
N ALA A 124 3.21 -9.63 -1.60
CA ALA A 124 2.50 -9.02 -2.72
C ALA A 124 1.94 -10.08 -3.69
N VAL A 125 2.68 -11.18 -3.87
CA VAL A 125 2.26 -12.32 -4.70
C VAL A 125 1.04 -13.01 -4.10
N LEU A 126 1.04 -13.27 -2.79
CA LEU A 126 -0.09 -13.91 -2.12
C LEU A 126 -1.38 -13.08 -2.28
N TRP A 127 -1.30 -11.78 -2.01
CA TRP A 127 -2.46 -10.89 -2.14
C TRP A 127 -2.98 -10.80 -3.57
N ALA A 128 -2.08 -10.81 -4.56
CA ALA A 128 -2.48 -10.86 -5.96
C ALA A 128 -3.15 -12.20 -6.33
N LEU A 129 -2.59 -13.32 -5.90
CA LEU A 129 -3.20 -14.64 -6.15
C LEU A 129 -4.59 -14.74 -5.51
N LEU A 130 -4.75 -14.29 -4.27
CA LEU A 130 -6.05 -14.26 -3.59
C LEU A 130 -7.06 -13.35 -4.31
N ALA A 131 -6.63 -12.17 -4.76
CA ALA A 131 -7.49 -11.25 -5.51
C ALA A 131 -7.84 -11.75 -6.92
N SER A 132 -7.07 -12.69 -7.48
CA SER A 132 -7.34 -13.26 -8.81
C SER A 132 -8.46 -14.29 -8.83
N ILE A 133 -8.90 -14.77 -7.66
CA ILE A 133 -9.95 -15.78 -7.56
C ILE A 133 -11.27 -15.22 -8.10
N PRO A 134 -11.93 -15.87 -9.07
CA PRO A 134 -13.23 -15.47 -9.57
C PRO A 134 -14.26 -15.28 -8.45
N ALA A 135 -15.05 -14.20 -8.54
CA ALA A 135 -16.09 -13.79 -7.59
C ALA A 135 -15.62 -13.52 -6.15
N ILE A 136 -14.94 -14.46 -5.49
CA ILE A 136 -14.48 -14.36 -4.11
C ILE A 136 -13.26 -13.42 -3.99
N GLY A 137 -12.47 -13.27 -5.05
CA GLY A 137 -11.29 -12.40 -5.08
C GLY A 137 -11.58 -10.94 -4.73
N TRP A 138 -12.81 -10.47 -4.90
CA TRP A 138 -13.23 -9.12 -4.50
C TRP A 138 -13.20 -8.92 -2.98
N ILE A 139 -13.50 -9.96 -2.20
CA ILE A 139 -13.38 -9.91 -0.73
C ILE A 139 -11.90 -9.80 -0.34
N PHE A 140 -11.04 -10.61 -0.97
CA PHE A 140 -9.61 -10.55 -0.74
C PHE A 140 -8.98 -9.24 -1.22
N LEU A 141 -9.51 -8.64 -2.29
CA LEU A 141 -9.13 -7.31 -2.75
C LEU A 141 -9.43 -6.26 -1.69
N VAL A 142 -10.67 -6.23 -1.15
CA VAL A 142 -11.04 -5.31 -0.07
C VAL A 142 -10.14 -5.50 1.14
N ALA A 143 -9.88 -6.75 1.54
CA ALA A 143 -8.96 -7.05 2.64
C ALA A 143 -7.54 -6.53 2.35
N ALA A 144 -7.00 -6.78 1.16
CA ALA A 144 -5.68 -6.31 0.75
C ALA A 144 -5.57 -4.79 0.83
N LEU A 145 -6.59 -4.06 0.34
CA LEU A 145 -6.63 -2.60 0.36
C LEU A 145 -6.79 -2.04 1.77
N TRP A 146 -7.57 -2.70 2.62
CA TRP A 146 -7.70 -2.35 4.02
C TRP A 146 -6.38 -2.47 4.76
N PHE A 147 -5.72 -3.64 4.70
CA PHE A 147 -4.42 -3.85 5.30
C PHE A 147 -3.37 -2.88 4.74
N LEU A 148 -3.33 -2.69 3.42
CA LEU A 148 -2.40 -1.76 2.77
C LEU A 148 -2.57 -0.33 3.30
N SER A 149 -3.81 0.16 3.37
CA SER A 149 -4.09 1.52 3.85
C SER A 149 -3.70 1.72 5.31
N ARG A 150 -3.99 0.72 6.16
CA ARG A 150 -3.69 0.76 7.59
C ARG A 150 -2.19 0.68 7.86
N HIS A 151 -1.49 -0.20 7.14
CA HIS A 151 -0.03 -0.33 7.24
C HIS A 151 0.66 0.95 6.79
N LEU A 152 0.26 1.51 5.64
CA LEU A 152 0.88 2.74 5.13
C LEU A 152 0.63 3.95 6.02
N ALA A 153 -0.58 4.07 6.59
CA ALA A 153 -0.89 5.13 7.55
C ALA A 153 -0.05 5.02 8.84
N LYS A 154 0.12 3.80 9.35
CA LYS A 154 0.97 3.53 10.51
C LYS A 154 2.44 3.84 10.20
N HIS A 155 2.94 3.38 9.05
CA HIS A 155 4.31 3.64 8.58
C HIS A 155 4.58 5.15 8.51
N ASN A 156 3.75 5.89 7.77
CA ASN A 156 3.90 7.34 7.60
C ASN A 156 3.85 8.10 8.94
N ARG A 157 3.02 7.65 9.90
CA ARG A 157 2.99 8.25 11.25
C ARG A 157 4.30 8.00 12.00
N LEU A 158 4.78 6.76 12.04
CA LEU A 158 6.01 6.42 12.76
C LEU A 158 7.23 7.07 12.11
N GLU A 159 7.30 7.07 10.78
CA GLU A 159 8.34 7.75 10.02
C GLU A 159 8.39 9.24 10.34
N GLY A 160 7.23 9.91 10.38
CA GLY A 160 7.16 11.32 10.76
C GLY A 160 7.78 11.58 12.15
N LEU A 161 7.51 10.73 13.13
CA LEU A 161 8.10 10.84 14.47
C LEU A 161 9.61 10.65 14.44
N VAL A 162 10.11 9.66 13.69
CA VAL A 162 11.57 9.45 13.55
C VAL A 162 12.22 10.65 12.89
N LEU A 163 11.64 11.19 11.83
CA LEU A 163 12.17 12.36 11.11
C LEU A 163 12.20 13.62 11.99
N GLU A 164 11.15 13.84 12.78
CA GLU A 164 11.13 14.94 13.76
C GLU A 164 12.22 14.78 14.82
N ASP A 165 12.41 13.57 15.34
CA ASP A 165 13.44 13.29 16.34
C ASP A 165 14.86 13.40 15.75
N VAL A 166 15.05 13.01 14.49
CA VAL A 166 16.28 13.24 13.72
C VAL A 166 16.56 14.74 13.57
N ASP A 167 15.57 15.56 13.20
CA ASP A 167 15.73 17.02 13.11
C ASP A 167 16.09 17.64 14.47
N ARG A 168 15.40 17.24 15.54
CA ARG A 168 15.70 17.69 16.91
C ARG A 168 17.12 17.30 17.34
N THR A 169 17.55 16.09 16.99
CA THR A 169 18.90 15.59 17.28
C THR A 169 19.95 16.40 16.53
N MET A 170 19.74 16.65 15.24
CA MET A 170 20.63 17.48 14.43
C MET A 170 20.79 18.89 15.01
N ARG A 171 19.68 19.55 15.34
CA ARG A 171 19.69 20.88 15.97
C ARG A 171 20.37 20.86 17.34
N GLY A 172 20.08 19.85 18.15
CA GLY A 172 20.72 19.65 19.46
C GLY A 172 22.23 19.41 19.36
N ALA A 173 22.68 18.79 18.26
CA ALA A 173 24.09 18.57 17.96
C ALA A 173 24.78 19.77 17.28
N GLY A 174 24.07 20.90 17.09
CA GLY A 174 24.60 22.09 16.42
C GLY A 174 24.71 21.97 14.89
N LEU A 175 24.09 20.94 14.29
CA LEU A 175 24.02 20.74 12.85
C LEU A 175 22.83 21.52 12.26
N GLN A 176 22.88 21.78 10.95
CA GLN A 176 21.72 22.30 10.23
C GLN A 176 20.61 21.24 10.24
N GLY A 177 19.45 21.58 10.82
CA GLY A 177 18.27 20.71 10.83
C GLY A 177 17.69 20.46 9.43
N ILE A 178 16.74 19.54 9.35
CA ILE A 178 16.05 19.13 8.12
C ILE A 178 14.62 19.67 8.10
N THR A 179 14.12 20.02 6.92
CA THR A 179 12.71 20.44 6.78
C THR A 179 11.80 19.21 6.70
N VAL A 180 11.19 18.82 7.83
CA VAL A 180 10.23 17.71 7.86
C VAL A 180 8.87 18.20 7.37
N LYS A 181 8.50 17.83 6.13
CA LYS A 181 7.15 18.08 5.61
C LYS A 181 6.25 16.87 5.86
N HIS A 182 5.23 17.04 6.70
CA HIS A 182 4.24 16.00 6.91
C HIS A 182 3.28 15.90 5.72
N SER A 183 3.29 14.73 5.08
CA SER A 183 2.39 14.37 3.99
C SER A 183 1.54 13.17 4.44
N PRO A 184 0.48 13.40 5.24
CA PRO A 184 -0.22 12.34 5.93
C PRO A 184 -0.91 11.38 4.96
N VAL A 185 -0.69 10.07 5.15
CA VAL A 185 -1.49 9.02 4.53
C VAL A 185 -2.52 8.53 5.54
N GLY A 186 -3.81 8.70 5.22
CA GLY A 186 -4.90 8.35 6.12
C GLY A 186 -5.24 6.86 6.09
N ALA A 187 -5.48 6.27 7.26
CA ALA A 187 -6.09 4.94 7.34
C ALA A 187 -7.54 5.02 6.81
N ARG A 188 -7.96 3.99 6.09
CA ARG A 188 -9.30 3.93 5.47
C ARG A 188 -10.24 3.00 6.23
N ASP A 189 -10.09 2.94 7.56
CA ASP A 189 -10.87 2.04 8.43
C ASP A 189 -12.38 2.29 8.34
N VAL A 190 -12.81 3.55 8.25
CA VAL A 190 -14.23 3.90 8.07
C VAL A 190 -14.80 3.31 6.78
N LEU A 191 -14.03 3.35 5.68
CA LEU A 191 -14.46 2.79 4.41
C LEU A 191 -14.53 1.25 4.47
N GLY A 192 -13.59 0.61 5.15
CA GLY A 192 -13.64 -0.83 5.42
C GLY A 192 -14.86 -1.25 6.25
N ILE A 193 -15.12 -0.54 7.35
CA ILE A 193 -16.29 -0.77 8.21
C ILE A 193 -17.58 -0.55 7.42
N ALA A 194 -17.66 0.52 6.62
CA ALA A 194 -18.82 0.80 5.78
C ALA A 194 -19.09 -0.34 4.80
N VAL A 195 -18.07 -0.85 4.09
CA VAL A 195 -18.23 -1.99 3.17
C VAL A 195 -18.76 -3.22 3.90
N VAL A 196 -18.23 -3.55 5.08
CA VAL A 196 -18.71 -4.70 5.87
C VAL A 196 -20.17 -4.51 6.31
N VAL A 197 -20.51 -3.35 6.88
CA VAL A 197 -21.87 -3.06 7.36
C VAL A 197 -22.87 -3.11 6.21
N VAL A 198 -22.57 -2.47 5.07
CA VAL A 198 -23.46 -2.50 3.92
C VAL A 198 -23.59 -3.93 3.37
N SER A 199 -22.50 -4.69 3.27
CA SER A 199 -22.54 -6.09 2.82
C SER A 199 -23.40 -6.97 3.74
N LEU A 200 -23.37 -6.74 5.06
CA LEU A 200 -24.22 -7.46 6.01
C LEU A 200 -25.70 -7.11 5.86
N VAL A 201 -26.01 -5.83 5.63
CA VAL A 201 -27.39 -5.37 5.35
C VAL A 201 -27.88 -5.98 4.03
N GLU A 202 -27.03 -6.03 3.01
CA GLU A 202 -27.35 -6.65 1.71
C GLU A 202 -27.52 -8.16 1.83
N LEU A 203 -26.81 -8.83 2.73
CA LEU A 203 -27.05 -10.24 3.00
C LEU A 203 -28.46 -10.48 3.53
N LEU A 204 -29.03 -9.55 4.31
CA LEU A 204 -30.43 -9.62 4.73
C LEU A 204 -31.41 -9.41 3.57
N SER A 205 -31.00 -8.73 2.49
CA SER A 205 -31.83 -8.58 1.29
C SER A 205 -32.04 -9.90 0.53
N VAL A 206 -31.26 -10.95 0.82
CA VAL A 206 -31.46 -12.31 0.31
C VAL A 206 -32.88 -12.82 0.62
N PHE A 207 -33.47 -12.43 1.75
CA PHE A 207 -34.84 -12.82 2.10
C PHE A 207 -35.90 -12.21 1.17
N LEU A 208 -35.60 -11.08 0.52
CA LEU A 208 -36.50 -10.38 -0.40
C LEU A 208 -36.21 -10.70 -1.87
N LEU A 209 -34.93 -10.73 -2.24
CA LEU A 209 -34.47 -10.85 -3.63
C LEU A 209 -34.07 -12.28 -4.02
N GLY A 210 -34.14 -13.22 -3.07
CA GLY A 210 -33.57 -14.55 -3.19
C GLY A 210 -32.04 -14.53 -3.14
N LEU A 211 -31.45 -15.73 -3.05
CA LEU A 211 -30.00 -15.91 -2.89
C LEU A 211 -29.19 -15.25 -4.01
N ALA A 212 -29.64 -15.39 -5.26
CA ALA A 212 -28.93 -14.81 -6.40
C ALA A 212 -29.03 -13.28 -6.43
N GLY A 213 -30.22 -12.72 -6.17
CA GLY A 213 -30.39 -11.26 -6.13
C GLY A 213 -29.55 -10.61 -5.04
N GLY A 214 -29.49 -11.22 -3.85
CA GLY A 214 -28.64 -10.75 -2.76
C GLY A 214 -27.15 -10.86 -3.08
N LEU A 215 -26.69 -11.96 -3.70
CA LEU A 215 -25.29 -12.11 -4.11
C LEU A 215 -24.88 -11.11 -5.19
N VAL A 216 -25.76 -10.82 -6.15
CA VAL A 216 -25.52 -9.79 -7.16
C VAL A 216 -25.39 -8.41 -6.51
N LEU A 217 -26.26 -8.09 -5.55
CA LEU A 217 -26.20 -6.81 -4.85
C LEU A 217 -24.87 -6.65 -4.08
N ILE A 218 -24.48 -7.68 -3.31
CA ILE A 218 -23.19 -7.71 -2.60
C ILE A 218 -22.03 -7.55 -3.58
N TYR A 219 -22.07 -8.25 -4.72
CA TYR A 219 -21.05 -8.14 -5.75
C TYR A 219 -20.92 -6.70 -6.27
N LEU A 220 -22.05 -6.05 -6.57
CA LEU A 220 -22.06 -4.68 -7.07
C LEU A 220 -21.49 -3.70 -6.04
N THR A 221 -21.88 -3.83 -4.78
CA THR A 221 -21.46 -2.92 -3.71
C THR A 221 -20.01 -3.12 -3.31
N VAL A 222 -19.58 -4.36 -3.09
CA VAL A 222 -18.18 -4.69 -2.78
C VAL A 222 -17.28 -4.30 -3.97
N GLY A 223 -17.70 -4.63 -5.19
CA GLY A 223 -16.97 -4.29 -6.40
C GLY A 223 -16.81 -2.78 -6.60
N ALA A 224 -17.90 -2.01 -6.57
CA ALA A 224 -17.85 -0.55 -6.70
C ALA A 224 -16.99 0.11 -5.61
N SER A 225 -17.18 -0.32 -4.35
CA SER A 225 -16.39 0.21 -3.22
C SER A 225 -14.90 -0.12 -3.35
N SER A 226 -14.57 -1.31 -3.83
CA SER A 226 -13.17 -1.71 -4.05
C SER A 226 -12.49 -0.88 -5.13
N LEU A 227 -13.21 -0.43 -6.17
CA LEU A 227 -12.68 0.45 -7.21
C LEU A 227 -12.37 1.84 -6.67
N ILE A 228 -13.24 2.40 -5.83
CA ILE A 228 -12.99 3.66 -5.13
C ILE A 228 -11.74 3.53 -4.25
N TRP A 229 -11.64 2.42 -3.51
CA TRP A 229 -10.50 2.19 -2.63
C TRP A 229 -9.19 1.95 -3.39
N LEU A 230 -9.24 1.31 -4.57
CA LEU A 230 -8.11 1.21 -5.48
C LEU A 230 -7.63 2.58 -5.96
N ASP A 231 -8.53 3.47 -6.36
CA ASP A 231 -8.19 4.83 -6.78
C ASP A 231 -7.47 5.60 -5.66
N LEU A 232 -8.02 5.55 -4.44
CA LEU A 232 -7.39 6.14 -3.25
C LEU A 232 -6.00 5.54 -2.98
N SER A 233 -5.88 4.21 -3.07
CA SER A 233 -4.61 3.50 -2.85
C SER A 233 -3.56 3.82 -3.92
N ILE A 234 -3.99 4.19 -5.13
CA ILE A 234 -3.10 4.66 -6.19
C ILE A 234 -2.65 6.10 -5.92
N ARG A 235 -3.59 7.00 -5.63
CA ARG A 235 -3.37 8.45 -5.55
C ARG A 235 -2.70 8.91 -4.26
N ASP A 236 -3.26 8.55 -3.09
CA ASP A 236 -2.82 9.13 -1.81
C ASP A 236 -1.32 8.94 -1.54
N PRO A 237 -0.73 7.74 -1.75
CA PRO A 237 0.69 7.54 -1.47
C PRO A 237 1.61 8.35 -2.38
N THR A 238 1.12 8.76 -3.56
CA THR A 238 1.94 9.47 -4.55
C THR A 238 2.41 10.83 -4.04
N PHE A 239 1.56 11.54 -3.27
CA PHE A 239 1.96 12.82 -2.67
C PHE A 239 3.05 12.62 -1.62
N HIS A 240 2.90 11.60 -0.77
CA HIS A 240 3.89 11.22 0.23
C HIS A 240 5.23 10.83 -0.42
N PHE A 241 5.22 9.99 -1.45
CA PHE A 241 6.41 9.61 -2.20
C PHE A 241 7.08 10.79 -2.91
N SER A 242 6.29 11.74 -3.42
CA SER A 242 6.83 12.97 -3.99
C SER A 242 7.45 13.88 -2.93
N SER A 243 7.01 13.82 -1.67
CA SER A 243 7.66 14.52 -0.56
C SER A 243 9.03 13.89 -0.28
N HIS A 244 9.08 12.56 -0.22
CA HIS A 244 10.31 11.77 -0.06
C HIS A 244 11.40 12.11 -1.09
N SER A 245 11.04 12.19 -2.37
CA SER A 245 12.02 12.53 -3.40
C SER A 245 12.66 13.91 -3.24
N GLN A 246 12.03 14.82 -2.48
CA GLN A 246 12.54 16.16 -2.21
C GLN A 246 13.45 16.21 -0.97
N PHE A 247 13.08 15.52 0.11
CA PHE A 247 13.82 15.62 1.38
C PHE A 247 14.91 14.55 1.56
N GLU A 248 14.80 13.37 0.93
CA GLU A 248 15.83 12.32 1.03
C GLU A 248 17.24 12.85 0.65
N PRO A 249 17.42 13.64 -0.42
CA PRO A 249 18.72 14.24 -0.74
C PRO A 249 19.21 15.26 0.30
N GLU A 250 18.30 15.95 1.00
CA GLU A 250 18.64 16.92 2.06
C GLU A 250 19.23 16.18 3.26
N ILE A 251 18.58 15.10 3.70
CA ILE A 251 19.08 14.23 4.77
C ILE A 251 20.46 13.68 4.38
N LEU A 252 20.59 13.09 3.20
CA LEU A 252 21.86 12.51 2.75
C LEU A 252 23.00 13.53 2.60
N ARG A 253 22.71 14.80 2.30
CA ARG A 253 23.72 15.87 2.25
C ARG A 253 24.09 16.40 3.63
N SER A 254 23.12 16.41 4.54
CA SER A 254 23.31 16.89 5.92
C SER A 254 24.08 15.89 6.77
N LEU A 255 24.02 14.60 6.40
CA LEU A 255 24.83 13.54 6.97
C LEU A 255 26.19 13.52 6.26
N PRO A 256 27.31 13.66 6.99
CA PRO A 256 28.63 13.50 6.40
C PRO A 256 28.82 12.07 5.88
N ASP A 257 29.57 11.90 4.80
CA ASP A 257 29.96 10.58 4.28
C ASP A 257 30.48 9.71 5.42
N ALA A 258 29.86 8.54 5.64
CA ALA A 258 30.38 7.48 6.51
C ALA A 258 31.67 6.83 5.93
N THR A 259 32.33 7.47 4.96
CA THR A 259 33.42 6.90 4.17
C THR A 259 34.60 7.86 4.01
N VAL A 260 35.21 8.32 5.10
CA VAL A 260 36.66 8.62 5.11
C VAL A 260 37.23 8.34 6.50
N GLY A 261 37.60 7.08 6.75
CA GLY A 261 38.35 6.64 7.93
C GLY A 261 39.22 5.46 7.56
N GLY A 262 40.32 5.74 6.86
CA GLY A 262 41.29 4.73 6.43
C GLY A 262 42.09 4.12 7.58
N GLY A 263 42.43 2.85 7.43
CA GLY A 263 43.45 2.15 8.19
C GLY A 263 44.00 1.02 7.34
N SER A 264 45.05 1.32 6.56
CA SER A 264 45.86 0.32 5.87
C SER A 264 46.38 -0.70 6.87
N ILE A 265 45.86 -1.92 6.85
CA ILE A 265 46.55 -3.05 7.47
C ILE A 265 47.61 -3.49 6.47
N GLY A 266 48.84 -3.11 6.77
CA GLY A 266 50.03 -3.47 6.02
C GLY A 266 50.16 -4.99 5.94
N ALA A 267 50.41 -5.46 4.73
CA ALA A 267 51.00 -6.77 4.51
C ALA A 267 52.47 -6.72 4.97
N ALA A 268 52.77 -7.50 6.00
CA ALA A 268 54.08 -8.06 6.29
C ALA A 268 53.87 -9.49 6.78
#